data_AF-A0A1W1UUU6-F1
#
_entry.id   AF-A0A1W1UUU6-F1
#
_cell.length_a   1.000
_cell.length_b   1.000
_cell.length_c   1.000
_cell.angle_alpha   90.00
_cell.angle_beta   90.00
_cell.angle_gamma   90.00
#
_symmetry.space_group_name_H-M   'P 1'
#
loop_
_entity.id
_entity.type
_entity.pdbx_description
1 polymer ?
#
loop_
_entity_poly.entity_id
_entity_poly.type
_entity_poly.pdbx_seq_one_letter_code
_entity_poly.pdbx_strand_id
1 'polypeptide(L)'
;MLTSESPLPIAQANAEELTTLAHHEDFLIRAAVARHPNTPVTVLGALAADHPEEVLHNPALPLVLLARSPDVARWPAPALLALIACPGAPDALLVLAARHPDPDVQGALACRNGLPWEALGTLARSDNWDVRARIARQPALPLPLIAQFARDADYGVRRAVAARPELPGAVRSTLTHDPHPLVRAAARSSKESA
;
A
#
# COMPACT_ATOMS: atom_id res chain seq x y z
N MET A 1 47.83 12.99 -10.85
CA MET A 1 47.35 11.70 -11.40
C MET A 1 46.25 11.20 -10.47
N LEU A 2 45.00 11.57 -10.76
CA LEU A 2 43.81 10.97 -10.17
C LEU A 2 43.01 10.44 -11.35
N THR A 3 42.82 9.13 -11.38
CA THR A 3 42.16 8.40 -12.44
C THR A 3 40.71 8.84 -12.52
N SER A 4 40.42 9.63 -13.56
CA SER A 4 39.10 9.76 -14.15
C SER A 4 38.68 8.37 -14.64
N GLU A 5 38.09 7.56 -13.76
CA GLU A 5 37.29 6.44 -14.22
C GLU A 5 36.16 7.03 -15.07
N SER A 6 36.21 6.76 -16.39
CA SER A 6 35.06 6.97 -17.25
C SER A 6 33.87 6.27 -16.61
N PRO A 7 32.72 6.93 -16.41
CA PRO A 7 31.55 6.23 -15.93
C PRO A 7 31.26 5.13 -16.94
N LEU A 8 31.31 3.87 -16.48
CA LEU A 8 30.85 2.73 -17.26
C LEU A 8 29.48 3.13 -17.85
N PRO A 9 29.24 2.95 -19.15
CA PRO A 9 27.94 3.25 -19.72
C PRO A 9 26.93 2.36 -18.99
N ILE A 10 26.12 2.97 -18.12
CA ILE A 10 25.14 2.27 -17.26
C ILE A 10 24.30 1.28 -18.07
N ALA A 11 24.08 1.56 -19.35
CA ALA A 11 23.42 0.70 -20.33
C ALA A 11 23.98 -0.73 -20.47
N GLN A 12 25.24 -0.99 -20.13
CA GLN A 12 25.87 -2.31 -20.19
C GLN A 12 26.17 -2.90 -18.81
N ALA A 13 25.78 -2.21 -17.74
CA ALA A 13 26.14 -2.61 -16.38
C ALA A 13 25.45 -3.93 -15.98
N ASN A 14 26.22 -4.80 -15.36
CA ASN A 14 25.72 -6.04 -14.79
C ASN A 14 25.10 -5.80 -13.39
N ALA A 15 24.47 -6.83 -12.81
CA ALA A 15 23.79 -6.74 -11.52
C ALA A 15 24.70 -6.28 -10.35
N GLU A 16 25.96 -6.71 -10.35
CA GLU A 16 26.93 -6.38 -9.30
C GLU A 16 27.41 -4.93 -9.44
N GLU A 17 27.72 -4.50 -10.65
CA GLU A 17 28.06 -3.10 -10.96
C GLU A 17 26.92 -2.15 -10.60
N LEU A 18 25.67 -2.51 -10.93
CA LEU A 18 24.49 -1.73 -10.55
C LEU A 18 24.28 -1.66 -9.03
N THR A 19 24.63 -2.71 -8.30
CA THR A 19 24.57 -2.71 -6.83
C THR A 19 25.59 -1.72 -6.24
N THR A 20 26.80 -1.66 -6.82
CA THR A 20 27.80 -0.65 -6.44
C THR A 20 27.32 0.77 -6.78
N LEU A 21 26.84 0.97 -8.01
CA LEU A 21 26.35 2.27 -8.48
C LEU A 21 25.11 2.78 -7.73
N ALA A 22 24.33 1.90 -7.09
CA ALA A 22 23.21 2.29 -6.24
C ALA A 22 23.62 3.14 -5.03
N HIS A 23 24.90 3.09 -4.64
CA HIS A 23 25.46 3.88 -3.53
C HIS A 23 26.24 5.11 -4.02
N HIS A 24 26.20 5.40 -5.33
CA HIS A 24 26.91 6.52 -5.90
C HIS A 24 26.37 7.85 -5.36
N GLU A 25 27.23 8.84 -5.14
CA GLU A 25 26.85 10.15 -4.60
C GLU A 25 25.90 10.93 -5.53
N ASP A 26 26.13 10.81 -6.84
CA ASP A 26 25.30 11.41 -7.89
C ASP A 26 23.88 10.80 -7.93
N PHE A 27 22.90 11.67 -7.69
CA PHE A 27 21.47 11.36 -7.75
C PHE A 27 21.04 10.82 -9.12
N LEU A 28 21.60 11.35 -10.21
CA LEU A 28 21.24 10.94 -11.57
C LEU A 28 21.75 9.53 -11.88
N ILE A 29 22.90 9.14 -11.33
CA ILE A 29 23.42 7.78 -11.48
C ILE A 29 22.52 6.79 -10.75
N ARG A 30 22.12 7.10 -9.51
CA ARG A 30 21.17 6.24 -8.77
C ARG A 30 19.81 6.14 -9.46
N ALA A 31 19.30 7.25 -10.01
CA ALA A 31 18.09 7.25 -10.82
C ALA A 31 18.22 6.38 -12.08
N ALA A 32 19.37 6.44 -12.77
CA ALA A 32 19.65 5.60 -13.93
C ALA A 32 19.73 4.11 -13.57
N VAL A 33 20.35 3.76 -12.42
CA VAL A 33 20.33 2.40 -11.86
C VAL A 33 18.88 1.98 -11.59
N ALA A 34 18.06 2.81 -10.95
CA ALA A 34 16.67 2.48 -10.67
C ALA A 34 15.84 2.17 -11.94
N ARG A 35 16.16 2.76 -13.10
CA ARG A 35 15.48 2.48 -14.38
C ARG A 35 16.06 1.32 -15.18
N HIS A 36 17.22 0.79 -14.79
CA HIS A 36 17.95 -0.17 -15.60
C HIS A 36 17.30 -1.58 -15.54
N PRO A 37 17.10 -2.28 -16.69
CA PRO A 37 16.40 -3.57 -16.74
C PRO A 37 17.08 -4.71 -15.96
N ASN A 38 18.39 -4.60 -15.73
CA ASN A 38 19.16 -5.61 -14.99
C ASN A 38 19.31 -5.28 -13.49
N THR A 39 18.61 -4.26 -12.99
CA THR A 39 18.74 -3.83 -11.60
C THR A 39 18.16 -4.88 -10.67
N PRO A 40 18.94 -5.40 -9.70
CA PRO A 40 18.46 -6.39 -8.76
C PRO A 40 17.24 -5.89 -7.98
N VAL A 41 16.30 -6.80 -7.68
CA VAL A 41 15.09 -6.47 -6.90
C VAL A 41 15.40 -5.88 -5.52
N THR A 42 16.50 -6.30 -4.89
CA THR A 42 16.94 -5.73 -3.61
C THR A 42 17.39 -4.28 -3.75
N VAL A 43 18.08 -3.96 -4.85
CA VAL A 43 18.52 -2.60 -5.19
C VAL A 43 17.34 -1.70 -5.54
N LEU A 44 16.34 -2.22 -6.28
CA LEU A 44 15.08 -1.49 -6.52
C LEU A 44 14.41 -1.09 -5.20
N GLY A 45 14.35 -2.00 -4.23
CA GLY A 45 13.82 -1.71 -2.90
C GLY A 45 14.64 -0.66 -2.13
N ALA A 46 15.96 -0.69 -2.26
CA ALA A 46 16.84 0.29 -1.61
C ALA A 46 16.69 1.70 -2.20
N LEU A 47 16.50 1.81 -3.52
CA LEU A 47 16.40 3.09 -4.22
C LEU A 47 14.98 3.68 -4.24
N ALA A 48 13.95 2.87 -4.02
CA ALA A 48 12.56 3.28 -4.15
C ALA A 48 12.11 4.41 -3.20
N ALA A 49 12.78 4.60 -2.07
CA ALA A 49 12.47 5.71 -1.15
C ALA A 49 12.80 7.08 -1.78
N ASP A 50 13.94 7.16 -2.49
CA ASP A 50 14.45 8.39 -3.08
C ASP A 50 14.06 8.54 -4.57
N HIS A 51 13.79 7.43 -5.25
CA HIS A 51 13.54 7.34 -6.69
C HIS A 51 12.29 6.49 -7.02
N PRO A 52 11.12 6.81 -6.43
CA PRO A 52 9.94 5.96 -6.59
C PRO A 52 9.44 5.94 -8.05
N GLU A 53 9.49 7.06 -8.75
CA GLU A 53 9.05 7.13 -10.15
C GLU A 53 9.94 6.28 -11.06
N GLU A 54 11.25 6.34 -10.89
CA GLU A 54 12.21 5.55 -11.66
C GLU A 54 12.02 4.05 -11.43
N VAL A 55 11.82 3.64 -10.17
CA VAL A 55 11.54 2.24 -9.83
C VAL A 55 10.22 1.79 -10.45
N LEU A 56 9.16 2.59 -10.40
CA LEU A 56 7.88 2.27 -11.03
C LEU A 56 7.96 2.14 -12.55
N HIS A 57 8.86 2.90 -13.19
CA HIS A 57 9.14 2.79 -14.62
C HIS A 57 10.22 1.77 -14.97
N ASN A 58 10.73 1.01 -13.99
CA ASN A 58 11.71 -0.03 -14.26
C ASN A 58 11.07 -1.17 -15.07
N PRO A 59 11.62 -1.56 -16.24
CA PRO A 59 11.03 -2.56 -17.11
C PRO A 59 11.00 -3.99 -16.50
N ALA A 60 11.83 -4.28 -15.50
CA ALA A 60 11.82 -5.55 -14.80
C ALA A 60 10.77 -5.62 -13.68
N LEU A 61 10.30 -4.48 -13.16
CA LEU A 61 9.38 -4.44 -12.02
C LEU A 61 8.08 -5.24 -12.25
N PRO A 62 7.39 -5.14 -13.41
CA PRO A 62 6.18 -5.95 -13.64
C PRO A 62 6.42 -7.45 -13.53
N LEU A 63 7.59 -7.94 -14.00
CA LEU A 63 7.96 -9.36 -13.92
C LEU A 63 8.27 -9.77 -12.48
N VAL A 64 8.98 -8.91 -11.72
CA VAL A 64 9.29 -9.13 -10.30
C VAL A 64 8.01 -9.23 -9.47
N LEU A 65 7.04 -8.34 -9.72
CA LEU A 65 5.74 -8.34 -9.04
C LEU A 65 4.90 -9.57 -9.41
N LEU A 66 4.89 -9.95 -10.70
CA LEU A 66 4.18 -11.13 -11.20
C LEU A 66 4.75 -12.43 -10.59
N ALA A 67 6.08 -12.51 -10.47
CA ALA A 67 6.77 -13.62 -9.83
C ALA A 67 6.54 -13.69 -8.31
N ARG A 68 5.91 -12.66 -7.71
CA ARG A 68 5.68 -12.52 -6.26
C ARG A 68 6.97 -12.74 -5.48
N SER A 69 8.07 -12.14 -5.95
CA SER A 69 9.39 -12.34 -5.35
C SER A 69 9.35 -12.06 -3.83
N PRO A 70 9.91 -12.95 -2.99
CA PRO A 70 9.99 -12.74 -1.55
C PRO A 70 10.85 -11.52 -1.19
N ASP A 71 11.70 -11.05 -2.11
CA ASP A 71 12.50 -9.84 -1.92
C ASP A 71 11.65 -8.58 -1.80
N VAL A 72 10.53 -8.50 -2.52
CA VAL A 72 9.63 -7.34 -2.46
C VAL A 72 8.98 -7.23 -1.09
N ALA A 73 8.68 -8.38 -0.44
CA ALA A 73 8.17 -8.40 0.93
C ALA A 73 9.19 -7.92 1.97
N ARG A 74 10.49 -7.87 1.60
CA ARG A 74 11.59 -7.38 2.43
C ARG A 74 12.00 -5.94 2.10
N TRP A 75 11.32 -5.29 1.17
CA TRP A 75 11.58 -3.88 0.88
C TRP A 75 11.32 -3.01 2.10
N PRO A 76 12.14 -1.97 2.34
CA PRO A 76 12.02 -1.15 3.53
C PRO A 76 10.71 -0.35 3.50
N ALA A 77 10.12 -0.11 4.67
CA ALA A 77 8.85 0.62 4.76
C ALA A 77 8.89 2.00 4.07
N PRO A 78 9.94 2.83 4.20
CA PRO A 78 10.05 4.08 3.45
C PRO A 78 9.95 3.92 1.93
N ALA A 79 10.50 2.83 1.37
CA ALA A 79 10.39 2.55 -0.06
C ALA A 79 8.95 2.22 -0.45
N LEU A 80 8.28 1.34 0.30
CA LEU A 80 6.88 1.01 0.04
C LEU A 80 5.99 2.24 0.19
N LEU A 81 6.20 3.07 1.21
CA LEU A 81 5.46 4.32 1.43
C LEU A 81 5.62 5.28 0.25
N ALA A 82 6.84 5.48 -0.25
CA ALA A 82 7.11 6.32 -1.41
C ALA A 82 6.40 5.80 -2.67
N LEU A 83 6.50 4.49 -2.95
CA LEU A 83 5.83 3.88 -4.10
C LEU A 83 4.29 3.92 -3.96
N ILE A 84 3.75 3.68 -2.77
CA ILE A 84 2.31 3.78 -2.47
C ILE A 84 1.82 5.22 -2.61
N ALA A 85 2.65 6.24 -2.39
CA ALA A 85 2.25 7.63 -2.61
C ALA A 85 2.10 7.97 -4.11
N CYS A 86 2.76 7.22 -5.00
CA CYS A 86 2.65 7.45 -6.44
C CYS A 86 1.28 7.04 -7.00
N PRO A 87 0.66 7.85 -7.87
CA PRO A 87 -0.59 7.50 -8.54
C PRO A 87 -0.45 6.25 -9.43
N GLY A 88 0.70 6.08 -10.08
CA GLY A 88 0.98 4.97 -11.01
C GLY A 88 1.40 3.65 -10.37
N ALA A 89 1.28 3.52 -9.04
CA ALA A 89 1.62 2.28 -8.34
C ALA A 89 0.77 1.09 -8.84
N PRO A 90 1.39 0.01 -9.36
CA PRO A 90 0.66 -1.14 -9.89
C PRO A 90 -0.14 -1.86 -8.80
N ASP A 91 -1.32 -2.38 -9.15
CA ASP A 91 -2.15 -3.16 -8.22
C ASP A 91 -1.39 -4.33 -7.59
N ALA A 92 -0.53 -5.01 -8.35
CA ALA A 92 0.30 -6.10 -7.83
C ALA A 92 1.23 -5.65 -6.70
N LEU A 93 1.77 -4.42 -6.78
CA LEU A 93 2.56 -3.83 -5.70
C LEU A 93 1.67 -3.55 -4.48
N LEU A 94 0.48 -2.97 -4.68
CA LEU A 94 -0.46 -2.67 -3.58
C LEU A 94 -0.91 -3.95 -2.85
N VAL A 95 -1.12 -5.04 -3.58
CA VAL A 95 -1.46 -6.36 -3.03
C VAL A 95 -0.31 -6.94 -2.20
N LEU A 96 0.94 -6.82 -2.67
CA LEU A 96 2.10 -7.27 -1.91
C LEU A 96 2.31 -6.41 -0.65
N ALA A 97 2.25 -5.09 -0.79
CA ALA A 97 2.42 -4.16 0.32
C ALA A 97 1.33 -4.30 1.40
N ALA A 98 0.10 -4.72 1.04
CA ALA A 98 -0.97 -4.98 2.01
C ALA A 98 -0.63 -6.08 3.02
N ARG A 99 0.34 -6.95 2.71
CA ARG A 99 0.83 -8.03 3.58
C ARG A 99 2.04 -7.63 4.41
N HIS A 100 2.55 -6.41 4.22
CA HIS A 100 3.71 -5.91 4.95
C HIS A 100 3.36 -5.76 6.44
N PRO A 101 4.23 -6.17 7.38
CA PRO A 101 3.94 -6.14 8.82
C PRO A 101 3.86 -4.72 9.40
N ASP A 102 4.44 -3.73 8.71
CA ASP A 102 4.47 -2.35 9.16
C ASP A 102 3.06 -1.70 9.09
N PRO A 103 2.52 -1.21 10.23
CA PRO A 103 1.20 -0.58 10.28
C PRO A 103 1.13 0.73 9.48
N ASP A 104 2.23 1.45 9.29
CA ASP A 104 2.24 2.68 8.52
C ASP A 104 2.07 2.39 7.03
N VAL A 105 2.69 1.32 6.53
CA VAL A 105 2.49 0.84 5.15
C VAL A 105 1.02 0.43 4.93
N GLN A 106 0.45 -0.34 5.86
CA GLN A 106 -0.96 -0.73 5.81
C GLN A 106 -1.91 0.48 5.92
N GLY A 107 -1.58 1.45 6.77
CA GLY A 107 -2.31 2.69 6.96
C GLY A 107 -2.31 3.55 5.70
N ALA A 108 -1.16 3.69 5.05
CA ALA A 108 -1.03 4.41 3.78
C ALA A 108 -1.89 3.79 2.68
N LEU A 109 -1.90 2.45 2.57
CA LEU A 109 -2.81 1.76 1.65
C LEU A 109 -4.28 2.02 2.00
N ALA A 110 -4.65 1.94 3.28
CA ALA A 110 -6.03 2.14 3.70
C ALA A 110 -6.56 3.56 3.45
N CYS A 111 -5.67 4.54 3.24
CA CYS A 111 -6.00 5.90 2.81
C CYS A 111 -6.17 6.03 1.28
N ARG A 112 -5.75 5.04 0.49
CA ARG A 112 -5.93 5.05 -0.97
C ARG A 112 -7.34 4.63 -1.36
N ASN A 113 -7.89 5.31 -2.36
CA ASN A 113 -9.12 4.91 -3.02
C ASN A 113 -8.80 3.87 -4.11
N GLY A 114 -9.77 3.00 -4.42
CA GLY A 114 -9.64 2.06 -5.54
C GLY A 114 -8.62 0.94 -5.31
N LEU A 115 -8.38 0.55 -4.06
CA LEU A 115 -7.52 -0.61 -3.76
C LEU A 115 -8.06 -1.88 -4.45
N PRO A 116 -7.16 -2.75 -4.96
CA PRO A 116 -7.57 -4.05 -5.50
C PRO A 116 -8.22 -4.91 -4.42
N TRP A 117 -9.17 -5.77 -4.83
CA TRP A 117 -9.95 -6.62 -3.91
C TRP A 117 -9.08 -7.46 -2.96
N GLU A 118 -7.97 -8.01 -3.47
CA GLU A 118 -7.06 -8.81 -2.63
C GLU A 118 -6.38 -7.97 -1.53
N ALA A 119 -6.01 -6.72 -1.83
CA ALA A 119 -5.46 -5.79 -0.85
C ALA A 119 -6.53 -5.39 0.18
N LEU A 120 -7.74 -5.04 -0.28
CA LEU A 120 -8.87 -4.73 0.61
C LEU A 120 -9.17 -5.89 1.58
N GLY A 121 -9.28 -7.12 1.07
CA GLY A 121 -9.54 -8.30 1.88
C GLY A 121 -8.42 -8.59 2.88
N THR A 122 -7.17 -8.27 2.53
CA THR A 122 -6.02 -8.41 3.43
C THR A 122 -6.07 -7.37 4.55
N LEU A 123 -6.25 -6.08 4.22
CA LEU A 123 -6.30 -5.00 5.20
C LEU A 123 -7.55 -5.07 6.09
N ALA A 124 -8.66 -5.61 5.58
CA ALA A 124 -9.87 -5.87 6.37
C ALA A 124 -9.65 -6.89 7.51
N ARG A 125 -8.58 -7.68 7.43
CA ARG A 125 -8.15 -8.65 8.45
C ARG A 125 -6.88 -8.21 9.18
N SER A 126 -6.46 -6.95 9.03
CA SER A 126 -5.33 -6.40 9.78
C SER A 126 -5.58 -6.49 11.28
N ASP A 127 -4.54 -6.84 12.04
CA ASP A 127 -4.59 -6.82 13.51
C ASP A 127 -4.77 -5.39 14.05
N ASN A 128 -4.39 -4.37 13.27
CA ASN A 128 -4.56 -2.98 13.62
C ASN A 128 -6.02 -2.52 13.36
N TRP A 129 -6.75 -2.22 14.43
CA TRP A 129 -8.14 -1.75 14.36
C TRP A 129 -8.27 -0.44 13.58
N ASP A 130 -7.28 0.45 13.61
CA ASP A 130 -7.30 1.74 12.93
C ASP A 130 -7.21 1.55 11.41
N VAL A 131 -6.41 0.58 10.95
CA VAL A 131 -6.38 0.16 9.54
C VAL A 131 -7.75 -0.38 9.12
N ARG A 132 -8.34 -1.31 9.90
CA ARG A 132 -9.68 -1.84 9.61
C ARG A 132 -10.74 -0.73 9.57
N ALA A 133 -10.66 0.23 10.48
CA ALA A 133 -11.59 1.36 10.54
C ALA A 133 -11.45 2.30 9.34
N ARG A 134 -10.23 2.51 8.81
CA ARG A 134 -10.00 3.25 7.56
C ARG A 134 -10.61 2.52 6.36
N ILE A 135 -10.41 1.20 6.25
CA ILE A 135 -11.03 0.39 5.19
C ILE A 135 -12.56 0.45 5.28
N ALA A 136 -13.13 0.39 6.49
CA ALA A 136 -14.57 0.52 6.71
C ALA A 136 -15.18 1.85 6.19
N ARG A 137 -14.38 2.92 6.08
CA ARG A 137 -14.80 4.24 5.56
C ARG A 137 -14.69 4.37 4.05
N GLN A 138 -14.07 3.43 3.36
CA GLN A 138 -13.89 3.48 1.91
C GLN A 138 -15.23 3.58 1.19
N PRO A 139 -15.43 4.52 0.25
CA PRO A 139 -16.75 4.81 -0.32
C PRO A 139 -17.37 3.58 -1.02
N ALA A 140 -16.60 2.87 -1.84
CA ALA A 140 -17.04 1.71 -2.61
C ALA A 140 -16.74 0.36 -1.92
N LEU A 141 -17.03 0.24 -0.62
CA LEU A 141 -16.77 -0.99 0.13
C LEU A 141 -17.80 -2.09 -0.21
N PRO A 142 -17.37 -3.30 -0.62
CA PRO A 142 -18.29 -4.40 -0.91
C PRO A 142 -19.12 -4.84 0.30
N LEU A 143 -20.38 -5.24 0.05
CA LEU A 143 -21.34 -5.66 1.07
C LEU A 143 -20.82 -6.75 2.04
N PRO A 144 -20.06 -7.77 1.59
CA PRO A 144 -19.49 -8.76 2.52
C PRO A 144 -18.56 -8.13 3.56
N LEU A 145 -17.75 -7.14 3.18
CA LEU A 145 -16.86 -6.43 4.10
C LEU A 145 -17.64 -5.49 5.03
N ILE A 146 -18.69 -4.84 4.54
CA ILE A 146 -19.62 -4.07 5.40
C ILE A 146 -20.22 -4.97 6.49
N ALA A 147 -20.70 -6.16 6.10
CA ALA A 147 -21.31 -7.11 7.03
C ALA A 147 -20.29 -7.71 8.02
N GLN A 148 -19.03 -7.89 7.59
CA GLN A 148 -17.93 -8.28 8.46
C GLN A 148 -17.63 -7.18 9.49
N PHE A 149 -17.38 -5.94 9.04
CA PHE A 149 -17.00 -4.84 9.92
C PHE A 149 -18.12 -4.41 10.87
N ALA A 150 -19.39 -4.62 10.52
CA ALA A 150 -20.51 -4.41 11.44
C ALA A 150 -20.48 -5.35 12.67
N ARG A 151 -19.71 -6.44 12.59
CA ARG A 151 -19.50 -7.42 13.67
C ARG A 151 -18.05 -7.40 14.19
N ASP A 152 -17.26 -6.39 13.81
CA ASP A 152 -15.87 -6.28 14.25
C ASP A 152 -15.79 -6.20 15.77
N ALA A 153 -14.73 -6.76 16.36
CA ALA A 153 -14.52 -6.70 17.81
C ALA A 153 -14.36 -5.26 18.31
N ASP A 154 -13.73 -4.40 17.50
CA ASP A 154 -13.47 -3.01 17.84
C ASP A 154 -14.65 -2.09 17.52
N TYR A 155 -15.05 -1.28 18.50
CA TYR A 155 -16.20 -0.38 18.33
C TYR A 155 -15.91 0.78 17.36
N GLY A 156 -14.64 1.17 17.19
CA GLY A 156 -14.20 2.19 16.25
C GLY A 156 -14.43 1.74 14.80
N VAL A 157 -14.18 0.47 14.50
CA VAL A 157 -14.49 -0.15 13.20
C VAL A 157 -16.01 -0.20 12.99
N ARG A 158 -16.78 -0.70 13.98
CA ARG A 158 -18.26 -0.74 13.88
C ARG A 158 -18.87 0.65 13.71
N ARG A 159 -18.31 1.66 14.39
CA ARG A 159 -18.70 3.08 14.26
C ARG A 159 -18.42 3.61 12.86
N ALA A 160 -17.26 3.27 12.28
CA ALA A 160 -16.93 3.67 10.91
C ALA A 160 -17.95 3.12 9.90
N VAL A 161 -18.38 1.86 10.08
CA VAL A 161 -19.48 1.30 9.29
C VAL A 161 -20.79 2.03 9.54
N ALA A 162 -21.17 2.24 10.81
CA ALA A 162 -22.43 2.89 11.19
C ALA A 162 -22.60 4.31 10.61
N ALA A 163 -21.50 5.03 10.39
CA ALA A 163 -21.47 6.36 9.80
C ALA A 163 -21.67 6.38 8.27
N ARG A 164 -21.73 5.22 7.60
CA ARG A 164 -21.91 5.17 6.14
C ARG A 164 -23.33 5.62 5.76
N PRO A 165 -23.50 6.46 4.73
CA PRO A 165 -24.83 6.91 4.28
C PRO A 165 -25.68 5.73 3.79
N GLU A 166 -25.11 4.90 2.90
CA GLU A 166 -25.80 3.79 2.24
C GLU A 166 -25.63 2.46 3.01
N LEU A 167 -26.05 2.44 4.27
CA LEU A 167 -26.09 1.17 5.02
C LEU A 167 -27.31 0.32 4.66
N PRO A 168 -27.11 -0.97 4.33
CA PRO A 168 -28.20 -1.93 4.23
C PRO A 168 -29.04 -1.94 5.52
N GLY A 169 -30.38 -1.97 5.38
CA GLY A 169 -31.29 -1.89 6.52
C GLY A 169 -31.04 -2.95 7.61
N ALA A 170 -30.70 -4.17 7.22
CA ALA A 170 -30.36 -5.25 8.15
C ALA A 170 -29.09 -4.95 8.98
N VAL A 171 -28.06 -4.39 8.36
CA VAL A 171 -26.82 -4.00 9.05
C VAL A 171 -27.10 -2.81 9.97
N ARG A 172 -27.85 -1.82 9.49
CA ARG A 172 -28.25 -0.66 10.28
C ARG A 172 -29.04 -1.06 11.53
N SER A 173 -30.04 -1.94 11.38
CA SER A 173 -30.85 -2.43 12.51
C SER A 173 -30.01 -3.12 13.58
N THR A 174 -28.96 -3.83 13.16
CA THR A 174 -27.98 -4.41 14.10
C THR A 174 -27.23 -3.30 14.85
N LEU A 175 -26.68 -2.32 14.11
CA LEU A 175 -25.83 -1.27 14.69
C LEU A 175 -26.60 -0.24 15.56
N THR A 176 -27.90 -0.06 15.36
CA THR A 176 -28.73 0.77 16.26
C THR A 176 -28.90 0.16 17.66
N HIS A 177 -28.64 -1.14 17.79
CA HIS A 177 -28.64 -1.89 19.05
C HIS A 177 -27.22 -2.28 19.50
N ASP A 178 -26.18 -1.68 18.91
CA ASP A 178 -24.79 -1.97 19.27
C ASP A 178 -24.54 -1.72 20.77
N PRO A 179 -23.70 -2.53 21.44
CA PRO A 179 -23.32 -2.29 22.83
C PRO A 179 -22.73 -0.89 23.06
N HIS A 180 -22.00 -0.35 22.08
CA HIS A 180 -21.29 0.91 22.22
C HIS A 180 -22.18 2.13 21.86
N PRO A 181 -22.31 3.14 22.74
CA PRO A 181 -23.19 4.28 22.52
C PRO A 181 -22.86 5.09 21.27
N LEU A 182 -21.57 5.29 20.96
CA LEU A 182 -21.15 6.03 19.77
C LEU A 182 -21.53 5.33 18.46
N VAL A 183 -21.61 3.99 18.46
CA VAL A 183 -22.02 3.23 17.28
C VAL A 183 -23.51 3.42 17.05
N ARG A 184 -24.32 3.31 18.12
CA ARG A 184 -25.77 3.56 18.06
C ARG A 184 -26.09 4.97 17.56
N ALA A 185 -25.38 5.98 18.06
CA ALA A 185 -25.56 7.37 17.64
C ALA A 185 -25.27 7.53 16.15
N ALA A 186 -24.14 7.01 15.67
CA ALA A 186 -23.75 7.08 14.25
C ALA A 186 -24.75 6.37 13.32
N ALA A 187 -25.27 5.20 13.73
CA ALA A 187 -26.24 4.44 12.93
C ALA A 187 -27.59 5.15 12.75
N ARG A 188 -27.96 6.02 13.71
CA ARG A 188 -29.18 6.84 13.68
C ARG A 188 -28.98 8.09 12.83
N SER A 189 -27.86 8.80 13.01
CA SER A 189 -27.59 10.07 12.32
C SER A 189 -27.36 9.92 10.81
N SER A 190 -26.81 8.78 10.36
CA SER A 190 -26.57 8.55 8.92
C SER A 190 -27.84 8.43 8.07
N LYS A 191 -29.04 8.52 8.66
CA LYS A 191 -30.33 8.58 7.97
C LYS A 191 -30.78 10.01 7.66
N GLU A 192 -30.30 11.01 8.41
CA GLU A 192 -30.78 12.41 8.32
C GLU A 192 -30.00 13.26 7.31
N SER A 193 -28.86 12.75 6.79
CA SER A 193 -27.98 13.49 5.87
C SER A 193 -28.16 13.12 4.39
N ALA A 194 -29.28 12.50 4.01
CA ALA A 194 -29.62 12.10 2.64
C ALA A 194 -30.90 12.79 2.16
#